data_AF-A0A969E1T5-F1
#
_entry.id   AF-A0A969E1T5-F1
#
_cell.length_a   1.000
_cell.length_b   1.000
_cell.length_c   1.000
_cell.angle_alpha   90.00
_cell.angle_beta   90.00
_cell.angle_gamma   90.00
#
_symmetry.space_group_name_H-M   'P 1'
#
loop_
_entity.id
_entity.type
_entity.pdbx_description
1 polymer ?
#
loop_
_entity_poly.entity_id
_entity_poly.type
_entity_poly.pdbx_seq_one_letter_code
_entity_poly.pdbx_strand_id
1 'polypeptide(L)' 'MFDALKPDGLLTTYCAKGSVKRNFRALGFDLEAIAGPPGKREMTRVVKKEAVKSLVM' A
#
# COMPACT_ATOMS: atom_id res chain seq x y z
N MET A 1 3.17 -5.98 9.60
CA MET A 1 3.15 -6.21 8.14
C MET A 1 4.17 -5.37 7.41
N PHE A 2 4.23 -4.04 7.63
CA PHE A 2 5.20 -3.17 6.96
C PHE A 2 6.66 -3.65 7.08
N ASP A 3 7.11 -4.07 8.27
CA ASP A 3 8.48 -4.54 8.48
C ASP A 3 8.78 -5.90 7.83
N ALA A 4 7.74 -6.71 7.59
CA ALA A 4 7.88 -8.02 6.95
C ALA A 4 8.05 -7.93 5.43
N LEU A 5 7.70 -6.79 4.81
CA LEU A 5 7.89 -6.56 3.38
C LEU A 5 9.32 -6.09 3.10
N LYS A 6 9.91 -6.64 2.03
CA LYS A 6 11.13 -6.08 1.42
C LYS A 6 10.84 -4.69 0.83
N PRO A 7 11.87 -3.86 0.62
CA PRO A 7 11.74 -2.65 -0.21
C PRO A 7 11.09 -2.98 -1.55
N ASP A 8 10.20 -2.11 -1.99
CA ASP A 8 9.29 -2.25 -3.14
C ASP A 8 8.38 -3.49 -3.11
N GLY A 9 8.27 -4.14 -1.95
CA GLY A 9 7.35 -5.23 -1.72
C GLY A 9 5.89 -4.79 -1.91
N LEU A 10 5.11 -5.67 -2.53
CA LEU A 10 3.69 -5.47 -2.80
C LEU A 10 2.81 -6.22 -1.81
N LEU A 11 1.74 -5.58 -1.36
CA LEU A 11 0.65 -6.21 -0.64
C LEU A 11 -0.67 -5.79 -1.29
N THR A 12 -1.52 -6.78 -1.55
CA THR A 12 -2.84 -6.55 -2.17
C THR A 12 -3.91 -7.14 -1.27
N THR A 13 -5.04 -6.43 -1.11
CA THR A 13 -6.19 -6.91 -0.35
C THR A 13 -7.49 -6.51 -1.03
N TYR A 14 -8.48 -7.40 -0.98
CA TYR A 14 -9.84 -7.12 -1.47
C TYR A 14 -10.56 -6.04 -0.65
N CYS A 15 -10.06 -5.69 0.54
CA CYS A 15 -10.67 -4.66 1.37
C CYS A 15 -10.34 -3.25 0.83
N ALA A 16 -11.39 -2.48 0.54
CA ALA A 16 -11.25 -1.09 0.10
C ALA A 16 -11.79 -0.06 1.14
N LYS A 17 -11.95 -0.47 2.40
CA LYS A 17 -12.49 0.39 3.46
C LYS A 17 -11.57 1.57 3.75
N GLY A 18 -12.14 2.77 3.91
CA GLY A 18 -11.37 3.99 4.15
C GLY A 18 -10.48 3.95 5.40
N SER A 19 -10.89 3.25 6.47
CA SER A 19 -10.06 3.05 7.66
C SER A 19 -8.79 2.25 7.34
N VAL A 20 -8.90 1.20 6.54
CA VAL A 20 -7.76 0.39 6.10
C VAL A 20 -6.80 1.22 5.23
N LYS A 21 -7.34 2.00 4.28
CA LYS A 21 -6.54 2.88 3.43
C LYS A 21 -5.76 3.93 4.25
N ARG A 22 -6.39 4.52 5.28
CA ARG A 22 -5.73 5.46 6.20
C ARG A 22 -4.64 4.80 7.05
N ASN A 23 -4.89 3.59 7.56
CA ASN A 23 -3.90 2.84 8.32
C ASN A 23 -2.66 2.49 7.48
N PHE A 24 -2.86 2.10 6.21
CA PHE A 24 -1.73 1.85 5.31
C PHE A 24 -0.86 3.08 5.08
N ARG A 25 -1.47 4.24 4.81
CA ARG A 25 -0.74 5.51 4.68
C ARG A 25 0.01 5.88 5.97
N ALA A 26 -0.62 5.70 7.14
CA ALA A 26 0.00 5.99 8.44
C ALA A 26 1.20 5.08 8.75
N LEU A 27 1.17 3.83 8.26
CA LEU A 27 2.30 2.89 8.36
C LEU A 27 3.42 3.17 7.35
N GLY A 28 3.27 4.16 6.46
CA GLY A 28 4.28 4.52 5.46
C GLY A 28 4.19 3.77 4.13
N PHE A 29 3.09 3.05 3.88
CA PHE A 29 2.85 2.46 2.56
C PHE A 29 2.41 3.50 1.54
N ASP A 30 2.87 3.33 0.30
CA ASP A 30 2.25 3.97 -0.86
C ASP A 30 1.01 3.17 -1.28
N LEU A 31 -0.09 3.85 -1.57
CA LEU A 31 -1.41 3.22 -1.73
C LEU A 31 -2.05 3.58 -3.05
N GLU A 32 -2.54 2.54 -3.72
CA GLU A 32 -3.24 2.62 -4.99
C GLU A 32 -4.54 1.82 -4.93
N ALA A 33 -5.62 2.41 -5.46
CA ALA A 33 -6.87 1.71 -5.69
C ALA A 33 -6.86 1.14 -7.11
N ILE A 34 -7.02 -0.17 -7.24
CA ILE A 34 -7.04 -0.85 -8.53
C ILE A 34 -8.41 -1.50 -8.75
N ALA A 35 -8.72 -1.84 -10.01
CA ALA A 35 -10.00 -2.46 -10.36
C ALA A 35 -10.23 -3.75 -9.57
N GLY A 36 -11.41 -3.88 -8.96
CA GLY A 36 -11.78 -5.10 -8.25
C GLY A 36 -12.06 -6.27 -9.20
N PRO A 37 -12.07 -7.51 -8.71
CA PRO A 37 -12.55 -8.67 -9.48
C PRO A 37 -14.05 -8.51 -9.82
N PRO A 38 -14.61 -9.36 -10.70
CA PRO A 38 -16.02 -9.30 -11.09
C PRO A 38 -16.96 -9.16 -9.88
N GLY A 39 -17.83 -8.14 -9.92
CA GLY A 39 -18.77 -7.85 -8.82
C GLY A 39 -18.21 -6.98 -7.69
N LYS A 40 -16.95 -6.53 -7.74
CA LYS A 40 -16.36 -5.57 -6.79
C LYS A 40 -15.85 -4.34 -7.51
N ARG A 41 -16.11 -3.15 -6.95
CA ARG A 41 -15.72 -1.86 -7.56
C ARG A 41 -14.21 -1.64 -7.56
N GLU A 42 -13.56 -1.91 -6.44
CA GLU A 42 -12.13 -1.66 -6.24
C GLU A 42 -11.51 -2.68 -5.27
N MET A 43 -10.20 -2.86 -5.38
CA MET A 43 -9.35 -3.51 -4.38
C MET A 43 -8.16 -2.60 -4.06
N THR A 44 -7.52 -2.81 -2.91
CA THR A 44 -6.41 -1.97 -2.46
C THR A 44 -5.09 -2.67 -2.74
N ARG A 45 -4.17 -1.97 -3.40
CA ARG A 45 -2.76 -2.36 -3.56
C ARG A 45 -1.90 -1.36 -2.79
N VAL A 46 -0.91 -1.88 -2.07
CA VAL A 46 0.07 -1.06 -1.37
C VAL A 46 1.49 -1.51 -1.65
N VAL A 47 2.41 -0.56 -1.68
CA VAL A 47 3.84 -0.76 -1.93
C VAL A 47 4.62 -0.22 -0.74
N LYS A 48 5.56 -0.99 -0.22
CA LYS A 48 6.58 -0.47 0.71
C LYS A 48 7.65 0.23 -0.12
N LYS A 49 7.55 1.54 -0.29
CA LYS A 49 8.61 2.30 -0.98
C LYS A 49 9.91 2.17 -0.19
N GLU A 50 11.03 2.04 -0.91
CA GLU A 50 12.33 2.22 -0.28
C GLU A 50 12.38 3.62 0.36
N ALA A 51 12.88 3.70 1.59
CA ALA A 51 13.14 4.99 2.20
C ALA A 51 14.20 5.68 1.34
N VAL A 52 13.80 6.71 0.58
CA VAL A 52 14.75 7.58 -0.10
C VAL A 52 15.65 8.13 0.99
N LYS A 53 16.90 7.63 1.08
CA LYS A 53 17.95 8.37 1.76
C LYS A 53 18.07 9.65 0.98
N SER A 54 17.46 10.72 1.47
CA SER A 54 17.76 12.07 1.01
C SER A 54 19.28 12.19 1.10
N LEU A 55 19.93 12.13 -0.06
CA LEU A 55 21.35 12.38 -0.18
C LEU A 55 21.49 13.86 0.20
N VAL A 56 21.81 14.11 1.46
CA VAL A 56 22.26 15.43 1.90
C VAL A 56 23.59 15.63 1.20
N MET A 57 23.57 16.43 0.13
CA MET A 57 24.73 17.13 -0.40
C MET A 57 24.98 18.36 0.47
#